data_AF-A0A8G2BH74-F1
#
_entry.id   AF-A0A8G2BH74-F1
#
_cell.length_a   1.000
_cell.length_b   1.000
_cell.length_c   1.000
_cell.angle_alpha   90.00
_cell.angle_beta   90.00
_cell.angle_gamma   90.00
#
_symmetry.space_group_name_H-M   'P 1'
#
loop_
_entity.id
_entity.type
_entity.pdbx_description
1 polymer ?
#
loop_
_entity_poly.entity_id
_entity_poly.type
_entity_poly.pdbx_seq_one_letter_code
_entity_poly.pdbx_strand_id
1 'polypeptide(L)'
;MSERSQRLPVVGFRPTGDGNDDGQDARAESRRATFGAVARESSTPVDWRYAMCPIDTDFMRFGPFRGLVAQWRLRIRRGEVLPRRDDFQFEDFADWLGRIFIAKVEREPFNLRFTLWGVKLVEWWRVDYTNRTLGELSSNPDLWRMTEIQYFAEMDREPFIGLACGFLSQHGLAHIKVLGLDLPFSDGEGLTHVISTHMKIDLGETIEDVLPDCPVTDFTPDY
;
A
#
# COMPACT_ATOMS: atom_id res chain seq x y z
N MET A 1 51.67 10.81 -6.86
CA MET A 1 51.63 9.46 -6.29
C MET A 1 50.25 8.89 -6.59
N SER A 2 50.19 7.94 -7.52
CA SER A 2 48.97 7.34 -8.05
C SER A 2 49.23 5.85 -8.16
N GLU A 3 48.59 5.05 -7.29
CA GLU A 3 48.71 3.60 -7.33
C GLU A 3 47.46 2.99 -7.98
N ARG A 4 47.67 2.44 -9.18
CA ARG A 4 46.88 1.35 -9.76
C ARG A 4 47.55 0.04 -9.33
N SER A 5 46.79 -0.93 -8.85
CA SER A 5 47.23 -2.34 -8.77
C SER A 5 45.99 -3.24 -8.86
N GLN A 6 45.68 -3.80 -10.04
CA GLN A 6 46.12 -5.09 -10.61
C GLN A 6 45.25 -6.28 -10.18
N ARG A 7 44.62 -6.90 -11.19
CA ARG A 7 43.97 -8.22 -11.17
C ARG A 7 45.02 -9.32 -11.29
N LEU A 8 44.77 -10.47 -10.65
CA LEU A 8 45.48 -11.75 -10.85
C LEU A 8 44.47 -12.94 -10.77
N PRO A 9 44.82 -14.16 -11.25
CA PRO A 9 44.03 -14.87 -12.27
C PRO A 9 43.33 -16.18 -11.84
N VAL A 10 42.63 -16.76 -12.82
CA VAL A 10 41.96 -18.06 -12.87
C VAL A 10 42.95 -19.24 -12.81
N VAL A 11 42.59 -20.30 -12.08
CA VAL A 11 43.22 -21.64 -12.18
C VAL A 11 42.11 -22.69 -12.30
N GLY A 12 42.17 -23.48 -13.37
CA GLY A 12 41.31 -24.63 -13.61
C GLY A 12 41.86 -25.92 -13.01
N PHE A 13 41.00 -26.93 -12.90
CA PHE A 13 41.42 -28.29 -12.63
C PHE A 13 40.50 -29.29 -13.36
N ARG A 14 41.12 -30.23 -14.07
CA ARG A 14 40.53 -31.42 -14.72
C ARG A 14 41.48 -32.59 -14.45
N PRO A 15 40.96 -33.80 -14.18
CA PRO A 15 41.43 -35.02 -14.88
C PRO A 15 40.22 -35.88 -15.33
N THR A 16 40.05 -36.41 -16.56
CA THR A 16 40.71 -37.53 -17.32
C THR A 16 40.89 -38.82 -16.50
N GLY A 17 40.48 -40.03 -16.89
CA GLY A 17 39.85 -40.69 -18.07
C GLY A 17 39.34 -42.07 -17.57
N ASP A 18 38.96 -43.12 -18.31
CA ASP A 18 38.76 -43.47 -19.72
C ASP A 18 38.09 -44.89 -19.75
N GLY A 19 37.43 -45.26 -20.86
CA GLY A 19 37.12 -46.66 -21.26
C GLY A 19 35.63 -47.02 -21.41
N ASN A 20 34.97 -46.78 -22.56
CA ASN A 20 34.75 -47.66 -23.76
C ASN A 20 33.94 -48.96 -23.51
N ASP A 21 32.74 -49.11 -24.08
CA ASP A 21 32.51 -49.81 -25.37
C ASP A 21 31.01 -49.95 -25.74
N ASP A 22 30.72 -49.61 -27.01
CA ASP A 22 29.85 -50.23 -28.02
C ASP A 22 28.46 -50.80 -27.73
N GLY A 23 27.50 -50.44 -28.61
CA GLY A 23 26.33 -51.28 -28.89
C GLY A 23 25.10 -50.54 -29.42
N GLN A 24 24.88 -50.62 -30.73
CA GLN A 24 23.71 -50.15 -31.49
C GLN A 24 22.38 -50.71 -30.96
N ASP A 25 21.31 -49.89 -30.97
CA ASP A 25 20.10 -50.26 -31.71
C ASP A 25 19.13 -49.08 -31.92
N ALA A 26 18.56 -49.05 -33.12
CA ALA A 26 17.64 -48.03 -33.59
C ALA A 26 16.20 -48.36 -33.21
N ARG A 27 15.41 -47.36 -32.83
CA ARG A 27 13.98 -47.27 -33.17
C ARG A 27 13.44 -45.86 -32.97
N ALA A 28 12.89 -45.34 -34.06
CA ALA A 28 12.11 -44.12 -34.11
C ALA A 28 10.79 -44.31 -33.35
N GLU A 29 10.37 -43.32 -32.57
CA GLU A 29 8.94 -43.00 -32.43
C GLU A 29 8.68 -41.65 -31.75
N SER A 30 7.88 -40.84 -32.43
CA SER A 30 6.88 -39.93 -31.88
C SER A 30 7.33 -38.77 -30.97
N ARG A 31 7.64 -37.64 -31.63
CA ARG A 31 7.55 -36.31 -31.03
C ARG A 31 6.10 -36.00 -30.64
N ARG A 32 5.74 -36.24 -29.38
CA ARG A 32 4.59 -35.61 -28.73
C ARG A 32 5.12 -34.48 -27.86
N ALA A 33 5.12 -33.27 -28.41
CA ALA A 33 5.34 -32.07 -27.62
C ALA A 33 4.17 -31.94 -26.63
N THR A 34 4.41 -32.24 -25.37
CA THR A 34 3.52 -31.87 -24.28
C THR A 34 3.62 -30.36 -24.15
N PHE A 35 2.59 -29.64 -24.58
CA PHE A 35 2.39 -28.25 -24.19
C PHE A 35 2.38 -28.21 -22.66
N GLY A 36 3.51 -27.77 -22.09
CA GLY A 36 3.59 -27.45 -20.67
C GLY A 36 2.52 -26.40 -20.40
N ALA A 37 1.59 -26.76 -19.52
CA ALA A 37 0.55 -25.87 -19.05
C ALA A 37 1.20 -24.55 -18.65
N VAL A 38 0.84 -23.48 -19.37
CA VAL A 38 1.07 -22.11 -18.93
C VAL A 38 0.49 -22.06 -17.52
N ALA A 39 1.36 -21.84 -16.53
CA ALA A 39 0.94 -21.59 -15.18
C ALA A 39 -0.14 -20.52 -15.26
N ARG A 40 -1.38 -20.89 -14.91
CA ARG A 40 -2.44 -19.90 -14.69
C ARG A 40 -1.83 -18.88 -13.75
N GLU A 41 -1.65 -17.65 -14.22
CA GLU A 41 -1.47 -16.51 -13.36
C GLU A 41 -2.60 -16.60 -12.35
N SER A 42 -2.24 -16.98 -11.12
CA SER A 42 -3.13 -16.89 -9.99
C SER A 42 -3.39 -15.41 -9.83
N SER A 43 -4.53 -14.96 -10.35
CA SER A 43 -5.12 -13.70 -9.95
C SER A 43 -5.46 -13.84 -8.47
N THR A 44 -4.47 -13.62 -7.61
CA THR A 44 -4.70 -13.44 -6.17
C THR A 44 -5.77 -12.34 -6.07
N PRO A 45 -6.89 -12.57 -5.36
CA PRO A 45 -7.79 -11.48 -5.02
C PRO A 45 -6.97 -10.33 -4.46
N VAL A 46 -7.32 -9.11 -4.79
CA VAL A 46 -6.69 -7.95 -4.17
C VAL A 46 -7.01 -8.06 -2.67
N ASP A 47 -6.03 -8.48 -1.87
CA ASP A 47 -6.11 -8.65 -0.40
C ASP A 47 -6.30 -7.30 0.33
N TRP A 48 -6.72 -6.27 -0.39
CA TRP A 48 -6.83 -4.89 0.03
C TRP A 48 -8.22 -4.35 -0.29
N ARG A 49 -8.86 -3.76 0.71
CA ARG A 49 -10.22 -3.24 0.70
C ARG A 49 -10.17 -1.76 1.07
N TYR A 50 -10.77 -0.93 0.24
CA TYR A 50 -11.09 0.46 0.57
C TYR A 50 -12.55 0.55 0.96
N ALA A 51 -12.82 1.32 2.01
CA ALA A 51 -14.16 1.57 2.50
C ALA A 51 -14.28 3.03 2.97
N MET A 52 -15.52 3.47 3.16
CA MET A 52 -15.88 4.85 3.46
C MET A 52 -16.83 4.87 4.66
N CYS A 53 -16.72 5.87 5.52
CA CYS A 53 -17.77 6.28 6.44
C CYS A 53 -18.16 7.74 6.09
N PRO A 54 -19.45 8.13 6.18
CA PRO A 54 -19.89 9.52 6.00
C PRO A 54 -19.05 10.50 6.82
N ILE A 55 -18.74 11.67 6.25
CA ILE A 55 -17.84 12.67 6.84
C ILE A 55 -18.32 13.17 8.22
N ASP A 56 -19.63 13.12 8.46
CA ASP A 56 -20.33 13.58 9.66
C ASP A 56 -20.58 12.46 10.70
N THR A 57 -20.12 11.23 10.44
CA THR A 57 -20.20 10.09 11.38
C THR A 57 -19.66 10.46 12.77
N ASP A 58 -20.40 10.16 13.83
CA ASP A 58 -19.98 10.43 15.21
C ASP A 58 -18.61 9.79 15.51
N PHE A 59 -17.67 10.59 16.02
CA PHE A 59 -16.30 10.14 16.34
C PHE A 59 -16.28 8.96 17.32
N MET A 60 -17.31 8.80 18.16
CA MET A 60 -17.44 7.69 19.10
C MET A 60 -17.54 6.32 18.41
N ARG A 61 -17.94 6.29 17.14
CA ARG A 61 -18.12 5.07 16.34
C ARG A 61 -16.82 4.53 15.75
N PHE A 62 -15.71 5.27 15.87
CA PHE A 62 -14.43 4.93 15.26
C PHE A 62 -13.51 4.10 16.17
N GLY A 63 -14.05 3.42 17.18
CA GLY A 63 -13.32 2.44 18.00
C GLY A 63 -11.96 2.97 18.49
N PRO A 64 -10.83 2.29 18.18
CA PRO A 64 -9.47 2.75 18.54
C PRO A 64 -9.10 4.14 17.99
N PHE A 65 -9.68 4.57 16.87
CA PHE A 65 -9.40 5.87 16.26
C PHE A 65 -10.25 7.02 16.80
N ARG A 66 -11.19 6.78 17.73
CA ARG A 66 -12.14 7.80 18.23
C ARG A 66 -11.47 9.10 18.67
N GLY A 67 -10.32 9.02 19.34
CA GLY A 67 -9.59 10.20 19.83
C GLY A 67 -9.03 11.03 18.68
N LEU A 68 -8.50 10.36 17.66
CA LEU A 68 -7.98 11.00 16.46
C LEU A 68 -9.09 11.68 15.65
N VAL A 69 -10.23 11.01 15.43
CA VAL A 69 -11.37 11.58 14.72
C VAL A 69 -11.97 12.75 15.49
N ALA A 70 -12.03 12.68 16.82
CA ALA A 70 -12.46 13.79 17.66
C ALA A 70 -11.56 15.02 17.47
N GLN A 71 -10.24 14.85 17.55
CA GLN A 71 -9.28 15.94 17.36
C GLN A 71 -9.35 16.54 15.95
N TRP A 72 -9.55 15.70 14.94
CA TRP A 72 -9.73 16.12 13.56
C TRP A 72 -10.99 16.98 13.39
N ARG A 73 -12.12 16.50 13.92
CA ARG A 73 -13.41 17.19 13.84
C ARG A 73 -13.44 18.51 14.61
N LEU A 74 -12.77 18.58 15.76
CA LEU A 74 -12.72 19.80 16.59
C LEU A 74 -12.07 21.00 15.87
N ARG A 75 -11.28 20.76 14.82
CA ARG A 75 -10.60 21.81 14.04
C ARG A 75 -11.35 22.24 12.78
N ILE A 76 -12.51 21.64 12.51
CA ILE A 76 -13.37 22.10 11.42
C ILE A 76 -13.94 23.47 11.78
N ARG A 77 -13.60 24.48 10.99
CA ARG A 77 -14.05 25.86 11.23
C ARG A 77 -15.51 26.02 10.80
N ARG A 78 -16.20 27.02 11.37
CA ARG A 78 -17.60 27.28 11.04
C ARG A 78 -17.76 27.56 9.53
N GLY A 79 -18.58 26.76 8.86
CA GLY A 79 -18.85 26.88 7.42
C GLY A 79 -17.91 26.07 6.53
N GLU A 80 -16.91 25.38 7.10
CA GLU A 80 -16.04 24.44 6.37
C GLU A 80 -16.53 23.00 6.58
N VAL A 81 -16.21 22.11 5.64
CA VAL A 81 -16.50 20.66 5.72
C VAL A 81 -15.30 19.87 6.24
N LEU A 82 -14.09 20.34 5.92
CA LEU A 82 -12.82 19.70 6.24
C LEU A 82 -11.95 20.68 7.03
N PRO A 83 -11.13 20.19 7.98
CA PRO A 83 -10.20 21.06 8.67
C PRO A 83 -8.99 21.35 7.78
N ARG A 84 -8.25 22.41 8.11
CA ARG A 84 -7.01 22.75 7.41
C ARG A 84 -5.85 21.94 7.95
N ARG A 85 -4.95 21.51 7.08
CA ARG A 85 -3.76 20.76 7.51
C ARG A 85 -2.92 21.59 8.49
N ASP A 86 -2.79 22.89 8.26
CA ASP A 86 -1.96 23.79 9.08
C ASP A 86 -2.52 24.03 10.50
N ASP A 87 -3.77 23.61 10.78
CA ASP A 87 -4.36 23.67 12.12
C ASP A 87 -3.87 22.54 13.05
N PHE A 88 -2.97 21.67 12.57
CA PHE A 88 -2.45 20.51 13.30
C PHE A 88 -0.94 20.55 13.44
N GLN A 89 -0.47 20.28 14.65
CA GLN A 89 0.94 20.04 14.97
C GLN A 89 1.22 18.53 15.02
N PHE A 90 2.48 18.13 15.07
CA PHE A 90 2.81 16.69 15.07
C PHE A 90 2.39 16.01 16.38
N GLU A 91 2.37 16.76 17.48
CA GLU A 91 1.96 16.31 18.81
C GLU A 91 0.48 15.90 18.85
N ASP A 92 -0.35 16.48 17.97
CA ASP A 92 -1.76 16.10 17.82
C ASP A 92 -1.91 14.63 17.36
N PHE A 93 -0.86 14.05 16.80
CA PHE A 93 -0.80 12.67 16.33
C PHE A 93 0.15 11.80 17.17
N ALA A 94 0.49 12.20 18.39
CA ALA A 94 1.51 11.54 19.24
C ALA A 94 1.34 10.01 19.33
N ASP A 95 0.12 9.53 19.56
CA ASP A 95 -0.19 8.10 19.69
C ASP A 95 0.02 7.31 18.37
N TRP A 96 0.02 8.02 17.24
CA TRP A 96 0.11 7.45 15.91
C TRP A 96 1.48 7.65 15.26
N LEU A 97 2.39 8.37 15.90
CA LEU A 97 3.72 8.66 15.35
C LEU A 97 4.44 7.38 14.90
N GLY A 98 5.06 7.45 13.74
CA GLY A 98 5.68 6.32 13.06
C GLY A 98 4.72 5.42 12.29
N ARG A 99 3.41 5.43 12.59
CA ARG A 99 2.36 4.65 11.90
C ARG A 99 1.44 5.53 11.04
N ILE A 100 1.94 6.69 10.64
CA ILE A 100 1.25 7.72 9.88
C ILE A 100 1.94 7.89 8.53
N PHE A 101 1.16 8.10 7.47
CA PHE A 101 1.65 8.82 6.29
C PHE A 101 0.87 10.12 6.10
N ILE A 102 1.52 11.09 5.45
CA ILE A 102 0.87 12.30 4.95
C ILE A 102 1.05 12.31 3.45
N ALA A 103 -0.07 12.39 2.73
CA ALA A 103 -0.10 12.53 1.28
C ALA A 103 -0.62 13.93 0.92
N LYS A 104 0.02 14.58 -0.04
CA LYS A 104 -0.41 15.84 -0.65
C LYS A 104 -1.01 15.56 -2.02
N VAL A 105 -2.15 16.16 -2.31
CA VAL A 105 -2.79 16.09 -3.63
C VAL A 105 -1.96 16.89 -4.63
N GLU A 106 -1.63 16.25 -5.75
CA GLU A 106 -1.10 16.87 -6.96
C GLU A 106 -2.23 16.88 -8.00
N ARG A 107 -2.52 18.05 -8.56
CA ARG A 107 -3.53 18.21 -9.60
C ARG A 107 -2.86 18.20 -10.98
N GLU A 108 -3.54 17.65 -11.98
CA GLU A 108 -3.15 17.64 -13.39
C GLU A 108 -1.82 16.92 -13.72
N PRO A 109 -1.81 15.56 -13.76
CA PRO A 109 -2.92 14.64 -13.47
C PRO A 109 -3.16 14.47 -11.97
N PHE A 110 -4.38 14.07 -11.58
CA PHE A 110 -4.68 13.77 -10.18
C PHE A 110 -3.76 12.65 -9.66
N ASN A 111 -3.00 12.96 -8.62
CA ASN A 111 -2.09 12.03 -7.97
C ASN A 111 -1.88 12.43 -6.51
N LEU A 112 -1.17 11.59 -5.77
CA LEU A 112 -0.74 11.86 -4.41
C LEU A 112 0.77 11.76 -4.31
N ARG A 113 1.39 12.75 -3.67
CA ARG A 113 2.78 12.69 -3.21
C ARG A 113 2.82 12.49 -1.71
N PHE A 114 3.46 11.42 -1.25
CA PHE A 114 3.69 11.22 0.17
C PHE A 114 4.76 12.19 0.65
N THR A 115 4.39 13.14 1.51
CA THR A 115 5.33 14.12 2.09
C THR A 115 5.95 13.60 3.38
N LEU A 116 5.32 12.61 4.01
CA LEU A 116 5.84 11.92 5.18
C LEU A 116 5.40 10.45 5.13
N TRP A 117 6.34 9.55 5.39
CA TRP A 117 6.08 8.14 5.61
C TRP A 117 6.67 7.69 6.95
N GLY A 118 5.83 7.21 7.85
CA GLY A 118 6.23 6.88 9.20
C GLY A 118 7.21 5.70 9.27
N VAL A 119 8.14 5.74 10.23
CA VAL A 119 9.18 4.71 10.38
C VAL A 119 8.63 3.30 10.64
N LYS A 120 7.49 3.15 11.34
CA LYS A 120 6.83 1.85 11.50
C LYS A 120 6.17 1.40 10.20
N LEU A 121 5.70 2.32 9.38
CA LEU A 121 5.25 1.97 8.03
C LEU A 121 6.43 1.49 7.17
N VAL A 122 7.63 2.08 7.28
CA VAL A 122 8.84 1.54 6.63
C VAL A 122 9.13 0.12 7.10
N GLU A 123 9.05 -0.16 8.41
CA GLU A 123 9.24 -1.52 8.94
C GLU A 123 8.20 -2.52 8.39
N TRP A 124 6.94 -2.10 8.24
CA TRP A 124 5.85 -2.98 7.82
C TRP A 124 5.77 -3.14 6.29
N TRP A 125 5.93 -2.08 5.51
CA TRP A 125 5.91 -2.11 4.04
C TRP A 125 7.28 -2.40 3.42
N ARG A 126 8.37 -2.33 4.19
CA ARG A 126 9.77 -2.48 3.71
C ARG A 126 10.18 -1.48 2.63
N VAL A 127 9.44 -0.38 2.55
CA VAL A 127 9.68 0.71 1.60
C VAL A 127 9.37 2.03 2.26
N ASP A 128 10.13 3.05 1.90
CA ASP A 128 9.90 4.44 2.29
C ASP A 128 9.34 5.20 1.09
N TYR A 129 8.06 5.58 1.19
CA TYR A 129 7.39 6.37 0.16
C TYR A 129 7.62 7.87 0.31
N THR A 130 8.43 8.35 1.28
CA THR A 130 8.67 9.78 1.45
C THR A 130 9.19 10.43 0.16
N ASN A 131 8.53 11.51 -0.26
CA ASN A 131 8.68 12.24 -1.52
C ASN A 131 8.34 11.47 -2.81
N ARG A 132 7.74 10.28 -2.71
CA ARG A 132 7.31 9.46 -3.85
C ARG A 132 5.86 9.71 -4.19
N THR A 133 5.49 9.50 -5.44
CA THR A 133 4.09 9.50 -5.84
C THR A 133 3.45 8.14 -5.66
N LEU A 134 2.11 8.12 -5.59
CA LEU A 134 1.35 6.89 -5.50
C LEU A 134 1.66 5.98 -6.70
N GLY A 135 1.94 4.71 -6.40
CA GLY A 135 2.31 3.70 -7.40
C GLY A 135 3.76 3.74 -7.89
N GLU A 136 4.58 4.73 -7.53
CA GLU A 136 5.97 4.86 -8.02
C GLU A 136 6.84 3.65 -7.68
N LEU A 137 6.64 3.06 -6.49
CA LEU A 137 7.39 1.90 -6.00
C LEU A 137 6.54 0.62 -5.93
N SER A 138 5.34 0.63 -6.53
CA SER A 138 4.48 -0.55 -6.53
C SER A 138 4.99 -1.62 -7.50
N SER A 139 4.87 -2.89 -7.10
CA SER A 139 5.13 -4.04 -7.97
C SER A 139 4.08 -4.19 -9.08
N ASN A 140 2.92 -3.55 -8.95
CA ASN A 140 1.87 -3.48 -9.97
C ASN A 140 1.32 -2.04 -10.08
N PRO A 141 2.06 -1.11 -10.70
CA PRO A 141 1.71 0.31 -10.72
C PRO A 141 0.31 0.59 -11.28
N ASP A 142 -0.14 -0.19 -12.25
CA ASP A 142 -1.40 0.08 -12.97
C ASP A 142 -2.62 -0.31 -12.14
N LEU A 143 -2.55 -1.41 -11.38
CA LEU A 143 -3.66 -1.85 -10.53
C LEU A 143 -3.88 -0.91 -9.33
N TRP A 144 -2.78 -0.39 -8.76
CA TRP A 144 -2.80 0.61 -7.69
C TRP A 144 -3.29 1.97 -8.21
N ARG A 145 -2.86 2.37 -9.42
CA ARG A 145 -3.35 3.58 -10.08
C ARG A 145 -4.83 3.56 -10.41
N MET A 146 -5.45 2.40 -10.58
CA MET A 146 -6.88 2.37 -10.91
C MET A 146 -7.72 2.58 -9.65
N THR A 147 -7.60 1.72 -8.64
CA THR A 147 -8.52 1.78 -7.49
C THR A 147 -8.16 2.87 -6.48
N GLU A 148 -6.90 3.03 -6.09
CA GLU A 148 -6.54 3.96 -5.01
C GLU A 148 -6.55 5.42 -5.47
N ILE A 149 -6.13 5.71 -6.71
CA ILE A 149 -6.31 7.06 -7.28
C ILE A 149 -7.80 7.40 -7.37
N GLN A 150 -8.65 6.48 -7.84
CA GLN A 150 -10.09 6.73 -7.90
C GLN A 150 -10.68 6.94 -6.50
N TYR A 151 -10.23 6.19 -5.49
CA TYR A 151 -10.63 6.39 -4.09
C TYR A 151 -10.32 7.80 -3.58
N PHE A 152 -9.11 8.29 -3.80
CA PHE A 152 -8.75 9.65 -3.37
C PHE A 152 -9.34 10.75 -4.26
N ALA A 153 -9.55 10.49 -5.55
CA ALA A 153 -10.25 11.41 -6.45
C ALA A 153 -11.72 11.55 -6.03
N GLU A 154 -12.35 10.45 -5.61
CA GLU A 154 -13.70 10.47 -5.06
C GLU A 154 -13.74 11.22 -3.73
N MET A 155 -12.73 11.05 -2.86
CA MET A 155 -12.61 11.83 -1.62
C MET A 155 -12.46 13.34 -1.87
N ASP A 156 -11.83 13.75 -2.98
CA ASP A 156 -11.76 15.16 -3.41
C ASP A 156 -13.12 15.67 -3.92
N ARG A 157 -13.87 14.82 -4.64
CA ARG A 157 -15.19 15.15 -5.18
C ARG A 157 -16.27 15.24 -4.11
N GLU A 158 -16.31 14.26 -3.21
CA GLU A 158 -17.31 14.08 -2.17
C GLU A 158 -16.61 13.59 -0.89
N PRO A 159 -16.22 14.50 0.02
CA PRO A 159 -15.41 14.12 1.17
C PRO A 159 -16.06 13.09 2.08
N PHE A 160 -15.28 12.10 2.51
CA PHE A 160 -15.65 11.05 3.45
C PHE A 160 -14.48 10.74 4.39
N ILE A 161 -14.74 10.04 5.51
CA ILE A 161 -13.67 9.45 6.32
C ILE A 161 -13.35 8.09 5.72
N GLY A 162 -12.11 7.93 5.30
CA GLY A 162 -11.66 6.76 4.55
C GLY A 162 -11.11 5.64 5.42
N LEU A 163 -11.23 4.41 4.95
CA LEU A 163 -10.73 3.20 5.60
C LEU A 163 -10.01 2.33 4.58
N ALA A 164 -8.82 1.85 4.93
CA ALA A 164 -8.03 0.96 4.09
C ALA A 164 -7.61 -0.27 4.90
N CYS A 165 -8.03 -1.46 4.49
CA CYS A 165 -7.78 -2.70 5.23
C CYS A 165 -7.21 -3.77 4.31
N GLY A 166 -6.17 -4.46 4.76
CA GLY A 166 -5.66 -5.58 3.97
C GLY A 166 -4.40 -6.22 4.51
N PHE A 167 -3.94 -7.24 3.77
CA PHE A 167 -2.69 -7.93 4.06
C PHE A 167 -1.53 -7.29 3.32
N LEU A 168 -0.35 -7.29 3.94
CA LEU A 168 0.90 -6.86 3.29
C LEU A 168 1.53 -7.95 2.42
N SER A 169 0.69 -8.75 1.74
CA SER A 169 1.08 -9.87 0.88
C SER A 169 2.06 -9.42 -0.21
N GLN A 170 1.85 -8.24 -0.79
CA GLN A 170 2.71 -7.67 -1.84
C GLN A 170 4.14 -7.35 -1.37
N HIS A 171 4.33 -7.18 -0.06
CA HIS A 171 5.64 -6.94 0.55
C HIS A 171 6.28 -8.22 1.11
N GLY A 172 5.71 -9.39 0.78
CA GLY A 172 6.14 -10.69 1.31
C GLY A 172 5.79 -10.89 2.79
N LEU A 173 4.80 -10.14 3.29
CA LEU A 173 4.44 -10.07 4.71
C LEU A 173 2.94 -10.35 4.91
N ALA A 174 2.43 -11.41 4.27
CA ALA A 174 1.02 -11.83 4.39
C ALA A 174 0.58 -12.20 5.82
N HIS A 175 1.52 -12.33 6.77
CA HIS A 175 1.22 -12.49 8.19
C HIS A 175 0.95 -11.17 8.92
N ILE A 176 0.98 -10.03 8.21
CA ILE A 176 0.63 -8.71 8.74
C ILE A 176 -0.64 -8.25 8.04
N LYS A 177 -1.69 -8.05 8.84
CA LYS A 177 -2.93 -7.38 8.43
C LYS A 177 -2.99 -6.01 9.09
N VAL A 178 -3.40 -5.01 8.34
CA VAL A 178 -3.48 -3.62 8.79
C VAL A 178 -4.86 -3.05 8.53
N LEU A 179 -5.25 -2.12 9.41
CA LEU A 179 -6.37 -1.21 9.23
C LEU A 179 -5.83 0.22 9.28
N GLY A 180 -6.12 0.98 8.24
CA GLY A 180 -5.83 2.40 8.05
C GLY A 180 -7.09 3.24 8.18
N LEU A 181 -6.97 4.41 8.79
CA LEU A 181 -7.97 5.48 8.79
C LEU A 181 -7.40 6.69 8.04
N ASP A 182 -8.07 7.08 6.97
CA ASP A 182 -7.71 8.20 6.10
C ASP A 182 -8.57 9.44 6.44
N LEU A 183 -7.90 10.50 6.90
CA LEU A 183 -8.53 11.75 7.26
C LEU A 183 -8.22 12.83 6.21
N PRO A 184 -9.24 13.38 5.52
CA PRO A 184 -9.06 14.44 4.53
C PRO A 184 -8.83 15.82 5.17
N PHE A 185 -8.11 16.68 4.45
CA PHE A 185 -7.87 18.09 4.80
C PHE A 185 -8.06 19.00 3.59
N SER A 186 -8.50 20.23 3.82
CA SER A 186 -8.73 21.24 2.78
C SER A 186 -8.13 22.60 3.14
N ASP A 187 -7.84 23.44 2.16
CA ASP A 187 -7.58 24.88 2.33
C ASP A 187 -8.78 25.77 1.95
N GLY A 188 -9.91 25.15 1.57
CA GLY A 188 -11.14 25.80 1.13
C GLY A 188 -11.51 25.50 -0.32
N GLU A 189 -10.60 24.96 -1.13
CA GLU A 189 -10.82 24.74 -2.58
C GLU A 189 -10.88 23.26 -2.99
N GLY A 190 -10.89 22.34 -2.02
CA GLY A 190 -10.93 20.89 -2.24
C GLY A 190 -9.96 20.13 -1.34
N LEU A 191 -9.77 18.84 -1.60
CA LEU A 191 -8.80 18.01 -0.89
C LEU A 191 -7.38 18.51 -1.19
N THR A 192 -6.61 18.73 -0.14
CA THR A 192 -5.20 19.16 -0.24
C THR A 192 -4.26 18.11 0.31
N HIS A 193 -4.66 17.47 1.39
CA HIS A 193 -3.88 16.45 2.06
C HIS A 193 -4.78 15.36 2.61
N VAL A 194 -4.20 14.18 2.75
CA VAL A 194 -4.74 13.08 3.54
C VAL A 194 -3.69 12.70 4.57
N ILE A 195 -4.12 12.55 5.82
CA ILE A 195 -3.33 11.87 6.84
C ILE A 195 -3.94 10.49 7.02
N SER A 196 -3.12 9.46 6.84
CA SER A 196 -3.53 8.08 7.09
C SER A 196 -2.81 7.54 8.30
N THR A 197 -3.56 6.92 9.21
CA THR A 197 -3.02 6.29 10.42
C THR A 197 -3.31 4.81 10.42
N HIS A 198 -2.32 3.98 10.74
CA HIS A 198 -2.42 2.54 10.61
C HIS A 198 -2.23 1.82 11.95
N MET A 199 -2.96 0.74 12.13
CA MET A 199 -2.72 -0.25 13.17
C MET A 199 -2.70 -1.64 12.58
N LYS A 200 -2.02 -2.56 13.28
CA LYS A 200 -2.19 -3.99 13.01
C LYS A 200 -3.49 -4.46 13.65
N ILE A 201 -4.16 -5.38 12.98
CA ILE A 201 -5.33 -6.08 13.47
C ILE A 201 -5.08 -7.58 13.35
N ASP A 202 -5.85 -8.39 14.08
CA ASP A 202 -5.74 -9.84 13.98
C ASP A 202 -6.12 -10.32 12.58
N LEU A 203 -5.53 -11.43 12.12
CA LEU A 203 -5.70 -11.90 10.73
C LEU A 203 -7.17 -12.17 10.38
N GLY A 204 -7.95 -12.61 11.38
CA GLY A 204 -9.39 -12.88 11.26
C GLY A 204 -10.29 -11.66 11.42
N GLU A 205 -9.80 -10.55 11.98
CA GLU A 205 -10.62 -9.34 12.21
C GLU A 205 -10.91 -8.60 10.91
N THR A 206 -12.14 -8.15 10.75
CA THR A 206 -12.62 -7.27 9.68
C THR A 206 -12.66 -5.81 10.13
N ILE A 207 -12.98 -4.89 9.22
CA ILE A 207 -13.22 -3.48 9.58
C ILE A 207 -14.37 -3.40 10.58
N GLU A 208 -15.42 -4.18 10.35
CA GLU A 208 -16.64 -4.23 11.15
C GLU A 208 -16.41 -4.82 12.55
N ASP A 209 -15.46 -5.75 12.70
CA ASP A 209 -15.08 -6.26 14.03
C ASP A 209 -14.40 -5.19 14.88
N VAL A 210 -13.58 -4.34 14.26
CA VAL A 210 -12.83 -3.27 14.95
C VAL A 210 -13.69 -2.01 15.14
N LEU A 211 -14.59 -1.73 14.19
CA LEU A 211 -15.43 -0.53 14.12
C LEU A 211 -16.93 -0.91 14.02
N PRO A 212 -17.50 -1.64 15.00
CA PRO A 212 -18.83 -2.25 14.87
C PRO A 212 -19.97 -1.24 14.72
N ASP A 213 -19.76 0.00 15.18
CA ASP A 213 -20.75 1.06 15.13
C ASP A 213 -20.52 2.08 13.99
N CYS A 214 -19.43 1.98 13.22
CA CYS A 214 -19.19 2.86 12.06
C CYS A 214 -20.08 2.38 10.90
N PRO A 215 -20.82 3.27 10.24
CA PRO A 215 -21.58 2.95 9.04
C PRO A 215 -20.64 2.84 7.84
N VAL A 216 -19.87 1.75 7.81
CA VAL A 216 -18.88 1.44 6.76
C VAL A 216 -19.60 1.02 5.48
N THR A 217 -19.21 1.62 4.36
CA THR A 217 -19.60 1.19 3.00
C THR A 217 -18.36 0.90 2.17
N ASP A 218 -18.41 -0.15 1.36
CA ASP A 218 -17.30 -0.47 0.46
C ASP A 218 -17.14 0.61 -0.61
N PHE A 219 -15.88 0.98 -0.89
CA PHE A 219 -15.57 1.78 -2.05
C PHE A 219 -15.43 0.85 -3.26
N THR A 220 -16.33 1.03 -4.22
CA THR A 220 -16.29 0.34 -5.51
C THR A 220 -15.93 1.35 -6.60
N PRO A 221 -14.76 1.23 -7.23
CA PRO A 221 -14.40 2.08 -8.35
C PRO A 221 -15.37 1.93 -9.53
N ASP A 222 -15.73 3.05 -10.17
CA ASP A 222 -16.46 3.05 -11.43
C ASP A 222 -15.51 2.62 -12.57
N TYR A 223 -15.86 1.51 -13.24
CA TYR A 223 -15.13 0.96 -14.39
C TYR A 223 -15.89 1.13 -15.70
#